data_AF-B5JJ59-F1
#
_entry.id   AF-B5JJ59-F1
#
_cell.length_a   1.000
_cell.length_b   1.000
_cell.length_c   1.000
_cell.angle_alpha   90.00
_cell.angle_beta   90.00
_cell.angle_gamma   90.00
#
_symmetry.space_group_name_H-M   'P 1'
#
loop_
_entity.id
_entity.type
_entity.pdbx_description
1 polymer ?
#
loop_
_entity_poly.entity_id
_entity_poly.type
_entity_poly.pdbx_seq_one_letter_code
_entity_poly.pdbx_strand_id
1 'polypeptide(L)'
;MGKGFWLWAGALVLATMAVGLWLFWEKDPSPEYPKIGDESVGARELEPTEPLDRSVGRAGLETGDTIEDLKNPRLLRHYGEANRTAKDDLDLVNGVLQRFWMLFKDPDLLMVGSNEDIVRSLSGGNPEGIAFVSPENRYIDSEGRLLDRWGMPLFFHAESMTRIEVRSSGPDRKRFTNDDVVVMARSSARLRN
;
A
#
# COMPACT_ATOMS: atom_id res chain seq x y z
N MET A 1 -11.12 60.28 25.00
CA MET A 1 -10.54 58.99 25.45
C MET A 1 -11.29 57.84 24.79
N GLY A 2 -10.58 56.96 24.08
CA GLY A 2 -10.94 55.54 23.91
C GLY A 2 -12.05 55.19 22.92
N LYS A 3 -11.66 54.69 21.74
CA LYS A 3 -12.29 53.55 21.01
C LYS A 3 -11.62 53.25 19.65
N GLY A 4 -10.84 54.18 19.10
CA GLY A 4 -10.21 54.00 17.77
C GLY A 4 -8.90 53.20 17.72
N PHE A 5 -8.23 52.97 18.86
CA PHE A 5 -6.88 52.37 18.85
C PHE A 5 -6.89 50.82 18.82
N TRP A 6 -7.96 50.18 19.29
CA TRP A 6 -8.03 48.71 19.36
C TRP A 6 -8.38 48.02 18.05
N LEU A 7 -8.93 48.74 17.06
CA LEU A 7 -9.30 48.15 15.76
C LEU A 7 -8.10 47.95 14.83
N TRP A 8 -7.03 48.73 14.97
CA TRP A 8 -5.83 48.60 14.12
C TRP A 8 -4.87 47.50 14.59
N ALA A 9 -4.81 47.23 15.89
CA ALA A 9 -3.95 46.18 16.43
C ALA A 9 -4.43 44.76 16.06
N GLY A 10 -5.75 44.52 16.00
CA GLY A 10 -6.31 43.22 15.59
C GLY A 10 -6.10 42.90 14.11
N ALA A 11 -6.17 43.91 13.24
CA ALA A 11 -5.96 43.74 11.81
C ALA A 11 -4.50 43.36 11.46
N LEU A 12 -3.52 43.89 12.21
CA LEU A 12 -2.11 43.60 11.98
C LEU A 12 -1.76 42.14 12.31
N VAL A 13 -2.32 41.58 13.39
CA VAL A 13 -2.08 40.17 13.77
C VAL A 13 -2.69 39.21 12.74
N LEU A 14 -3.92 39.47 12.29
CA LEU A 14 -4.56 38.64 11.25
C LEU A 14 -3.82 38.70 9.92
N ALA A 15 -3.29 39.86 9.53
CA ALA A 15 -2.48 39.98 8.32
C ALA A 15 -1.17 39.16 8.41
N THR A 16 -0.49 39.17 9.57
CA THR A 16 0.74 38.37 9.74
C THR A 16 0.48 36.87 9.76
N MET A 17 -0.65 36.42 10.33
CA MET A 17 -1.03 35.00 10.28
C MET A 17 -1.40 34.56 8.87
N ALA A 18 -2.10 35.41 8.10
CA ALA A 18 -2.43 35.12 6.71
C ALA A 18 -1.17 35.04 5.81
N VAL A 19 -0.20 35.93 6.00
CA VAL A 19 1.09 35.89 5.28
C VAL A 19 1.90 34.66 5.69
N GLY A 20 1.92 34.29 6.97
CA GLY A 20 2.59 33.07 7.45
C GLY A 20 1.95 31.80 6.89
N LEU A 21 0.62 31.75 6.80
CA LEU A 21 -0.12 30.62 6.22
C LEU A 21 0.07 30.54 4.70
N TRP A 22 0.12 31.70 4.01
CA TRP A 22 0.37 31.76 2.57
C TRP A 22 1.80 31.31 2.20
N LEU A 23 2.81 31.80 2.94
CA LEU A 23 4.21 31.37 2.73
C LEU A 23 4.47 29.91 3.10
N PHE A 24 3.68 29.35 4.04
CA PHE A 24 3.76 27.94 4.39
C PHE A 24 3.08 27.04 3.34
N TRP A 25 2.01 27.53 2.69
CA TRP A 25 1.25 26.77 1.69
C TRP A 25 1.89 26.79 0.29
N GLU A 26 2.77 27.74 -0.01
CA GLU A 26 3.51 27.82 -1.28
C GLU A 26 4.76 26.91 -1.33
N LYS A 27 5.03 26.13 -0.27
CA LYS A 27 6.27 25.38 -0.09
C LYS A 27 6.15 23.86 -0.25
N ASP A 28 5.14 23.39 -0.95
CA ASP A 28 5.16 22.06 -1.54
C ASP A 28 5.45 22.20 -3.04
N PRO A 29 6.73 22.12 -3.49
CA PRO A 29 6.97 21.84 -4.88
C PRO A 29 6.37 20.46 -5.15
N SER A 30 5.27 20.41 -5.91
CA SER A 30 4.82 19.18 -6.57
C SER A 30 6.06 18.47 -7.11
N PRO A 31 6.25 17.16 -6.82
CA PRO A 31 7.38 16.45 -7.37
C PRO A 31 7.34 16.64 -8.88
N GLU A 32 8.38 17.26 -9.41
CA GLU A 32 8.54 17.49 -10.83
C GLU A 32 8.76 16.10 -11.44
N TYR A 33 7.68 15.50 -11.92
CA TYR A 33 7.77 14.26 -12.69
C TYR A 33 8.68 14.56 -13.89
N PRO A 34 9.73 13.77 -14.13
CA PRO A 34 10.54 13.96 -15.32
C PRO A 34 9.61 13.90 -16.53
N LYS A 35 9.53 15.01 -17.26
CA LYS A 35 8.85 15.04 -18.54
C LYS A 35 9.58 14.03 -19.41
N ILE A 36 8.91 12.92 -19.71
CA ILE A 36 9.38 11.96 -20.71
C ILE A 36 9.48 12.78 -22.00
N GLY A 37 10.70 13.18 -22.34
CA GLY A 37 10.98 13.90 -23.57
C GLY A 37 10.64 12.98 -24.75
N ASP A 38 10.17 13.59 -25.83
CA ASP A 38 9.95 12.99 -27.15
C ASP A 38 11.28 12.54 -27.79
N GLU A 39 12.08 11.74 -27.09
CA GLU A 39 13.18 10.99 -27.68
C GLU A 39 12.60 9.69 -28.20
N SER A 40 12.33 9.71 -29.50
CA SER A 40 12.02 8.55 -30.33
C SER A 40 13.15 7.51 -30.25
N VAL A 41 13.10 6.69 -29.21
CA VAL A 41 13.79 5.39 -29.21
C VAL A 41 13.07 4.56 -30.26
N GLY A 42 13.70 4.49 -31.43
CA GLY A 42 13.18 3.80 -32.61
C GLY A 42 12.60 2.44 -32.24
N ALA A 43 11.41 2.17 -32.76
CA ALA A 43 10.76 0.88 -32.71
C ALA A 43 11.71 -0.20 -33.26
N ARG A 44 12.44 -0.85 -32.36
CA ARG A 44 12.84 -2.22 -32.59
C ARG A 44 11.62 -3.06 -32.27
N GLU A 45 10.96 -3.48 -33.35
CA GLU A 45 10.06 -4.63 -33.39
C GLU A 45 10.64 -5.72 -32.47
N LEU A 46 10.06 -5.89 -31.29
CA LEU A 46 10.39 -6.99 -30.40
C LEU A 46 9.77 -8.23 -31.02
N GLU A 47 10.59 -9.02 -31.70
CA GLU A 47 10.24 -10.37 -32.11
C GLU A 47 9.63 -11.13 -30.90
N PRO A 48 8.52 -11.88 -31.09
CA PRO A 48 7.91 -12.66 -30.01
C PRO A 48 8.82 -13.81 -29.58
N THR A 49 9.68 -13.57 -28.58
CA THR A 49 10.50 -14.62 -27.98
C THR A 49 9.80 -15.26 -26.79
N GLU A 50 9.44 -16.52 -27.03
CA GLU A 50 9.24 -17.63 -26.10
C GLU A 50 7.97 -17.69 -25.22
N PRO A 51 7.33 -18.89 -25.16
CA PRO A 51 6.12 -19.10 -24.40
C PRO A 51 6.37 -18.98 -22.90
N LEU A 52 5.50 -18.21 -22.25
CA LEU A 52 5.29 -18.09 -20.80
C LEU A 52 5.78 -19.32 -20.03
N ASP A 53 6.98 -19.21 -19.47
CA ASP A 53 7.50 -20.13 -18.49
C ASP A 53 6.49 -20.22 -17.34
N ARG A 54 5.94 -21.42 -17.14
CA ARG A 54 4.97 -21.76 -16.10
C ARG A 54 5.68 -21.96 -14.75
N SER A 55 6.55 -21.03 -14.38
CA SER A 55 7.23 -21.00 -13.09
C SER A 55 6.73 -19.86 -12.20
N VAL A 56 5.47 -19.43 -12.38
CA VAL A 56 4.76 -18.62 -11.38
C VAL A 56 4.71 -19.43 -10.08
N GLY A 57 5.58 -19.06 -9.15
CA GLY A 57 5.76 -19.73 -7.86
C GLY A 57 4.45 -19.88 -7.11
N ARG A 58 3.98 -21.13 -7.05
CA ARG A 58 3.47 -21.94 -5.91
C ARG A 58 2.84 -21.31 -4.65
N ALA A 59 2.50 -20.02 -4.60
CA ALA A 59 1.50 -19.47 -3.67
C ALA A 59 0.15 -19.29 -4.39
N GLY A 60 -0.08 -20.07 -5.44
CA GLY A 60 -1.38 -20.18 -6.11
C GLY A 60 -2.36 -20.88 -5.17
N LEU A 61 -3.33 -20.10 -4.70
CA LEU A 61 -4.61 -20.55 -4.15
C LEU A 61 -5.04 -21.85 -4.85
N GLU A 62 -5.12 -22.95 -4.11
CA GLU A 62 -5.67 -24.18 -4.67
C GLU A 62 -7.17 -23.98 -4.90
N THR A 63 -7.71 -24.56 -5.97
CA THR A 63 -9.12 -24.40 -6.40
C THR A 63 -10.13 -25.12 -5.46
N GLY A 64 -9.81 -25.21 -4.17
CA GLY A 64 -10.58 -25.89 -3.12
C GLY A 64 -10.54 -25.21 -1.75
N ASP A 65 -10.03 -23.98 -1.63
CA ASP A 65 -10.05 -23.21 -0.37
C ASP A 65 -11.49 -23.08 0.17
N THR A 66 -11.72 -23.57 1.39
CA THR A 66 -13.04 -23.46 2.04
C THR A 66 -13.26 -22.04 2.58
N ILE A 67 -14.52 -21.69 2.90
CA ILE A 67 -14.82 -20.39 3.54
C ILE A 67 -14.02 -20.20 4.83
N GLU A 68 -13.76 -21.26 5.59
CA GLU A 68 -12.95 -21.18 6.80
C GLU A 68 -11.48 -20.88 6.50
N ASP A 69 -10.94 -21.48 5.43
CA ASP A 69 -9.57 -21.18 4.97
C ASP A 69 -9.44 -19.72 4.54
N LEU A 70 -10.46 -19.17 3.89
CA LEU A 70 -10.48 -17.77 3.48
C LEU A 70 -10.44 -16.81 4.68
N LYS A 71 -11.03 -17.20 5.83
CA LYS A 71 -11.13 -16.40 7.04
C LYS A 71 -9.98 -16.63 8.04
N ASN A 72 -8.92 -17.33 7.63
CA ASN A 72 -7.88 -17.78 8.54
C ASN A 72 -6.95 -16.62 9.00
N PRO A 73 -6.86 -16.28 10.30
CA PRO A 73 -5.98 -15.20 10.77
C PRO A 73 -4.48 -15.54 10.73
N ARG A 74 -4.12 -16.77 10.38
CA ARG A 74 -2.73 -17.28 10.34
C ARG A 74 -2.08 -17.19 8.97
N LEU A 75 -2.66 -16.44 8.03
CA LEU A 75 -2.14 -16.32 6.67
C LEU A 75 -0.73 -15.71 6.61
N LEU A 76 -0.36 -14.89 7.59
CA LEU A 76 0.98 -14.35 7.75
C LEU A 76 1.84 -15.10 8.79
N ARG A 77 1.47 -16.32 9.19
CA ARG A 77 2.22 -17.10 10.21
C ARG A 77 3.68 -17.33 9.82
N HIS A 78 3.93 -17.49 8.53
CA HIS A 78 5.25 -17.79 7.96
C HIS A 78 5.97 -16.53 7.43
N TYR A 79 5.40 -15.34 7.67
CA TYR A 79 5.99 -14.09 7.23
C TYR A 79 7.32 -13.84 7.95
N GLY A 80 8.37 -13.52 7.20
CA GLY A 80 9.69 -13.17 7.73
C GLY A 80 10.49 -14.35 8.29
N GLU A 81 10.10 -15.59 7.98
CA GLU A 81 10.91 -16.78 8.31
C GLU A 81 12.28 -16.74 7.63
N ALA A 82 13.34 -17.13 8.36
CA ALA A 82 14.72 -16.99 7.89
C ALA A 82 15.06 -17.83 6.64
N ASN A 83 14.28 -18.87 6.33
CA ASN A 83 14.44 -19.72 5.15
C ASN A 83 13.62 -19.23 3.93
N ARG A 84 12.93 -18.09 4.04
CA ARG A 84 12.14 -17.48 2.96
C ARG A 84 12.78 -16.19 2.47
N THR A 85 12.41 -15.75 1.28
CA THR A 85 12.83 -14.48 0.69
C THR A 85 11.81 -13.37 0.96
N ALA A 86 12.21 -12.09 0.82
CA ALA A 86 11.28 -10.97 0.95
C ALA A 86 10.16 -11.03 -0.09
N LYS A 87 10.43 -11.61 -1.26
CA LYS A 87 9.37 -11.87 -2.24
C LYS A 87 8.34 -12.86 -1.72
N ASP A 88 8.76 -13.94 -1.07
CA ASP A 88 7.83 -14.93 -0.47
C ASP A 88 6.94 -14.28 0.59
N ASP A 89 7.51 -13.34 1.38
CA ASP A 89 6.75 -12.55 2.36
C ASP A 89 5.67 -11.69 1.69
N LEU A 90 6.02 -10.98 0.62
CA LEU A 90 5.06 -10.17 -0.13
C LEU A 90 4.02 -11.03 -0.87
N ASP A 91 4.38 -12.24 -1.29
CA ASP A 91 3.44 -13.18 -1.88
C ASP A 91 2.41 -13.67 -0.83
N LEU A 92 2.79 -13.81 0.45
CA LEU A 92 1.84 -14.06 1.53
C LEU A 92 0.88 -12.88 1.73
N VAL A 93 1.38 -11.64 1.70
CA VAL A 93 0.54 -10.42 1.79
C VAL A 93 -0.43 -10.34 0.61
N ASN A 94 0.04 -10.62 -0.61
CA ASN A 94 -0.83 -10.74 -1.77
C ASN A 94 -1.89 -11.82 -1.54
N GLY A 95 -1.53 -13.00 -1.02
CA GLY A 95 -2.47 -14.06 -0.66
C GLY A 95 -3.58 -13.61 0.30
N VAL A 96 -3.25 -12.80 1.31
CA VAL A 96 -4.22 -12.19 2.22
C VAL A 96 -5.17 -11.26 1.46
N LEU A 97 -4.64 -10.35 0.65
CA LEU A 97 -5.45 -9.40 -0.15
C LEU A 97 -6.38 -10.12 -1.13
N GLN A 98 -5.92 -11.21 -1.77
CA GLN A 98 -6.78 -12.04 -2.63
C GLN A 98 -7.98 -12.60 -1.85
N ARG A 99 -7.74 -13.15 -0.65
CA ARG A 99 -8.80 -13.75 0.17
C ARG A 99 -9.81 -12.70 0.62
N PHE A 100 -9.34 -11.51 0.97
CA PHE A 100 -10.20 -10.37 1.27
C PHE A 100 -11.16 -10.08 0.10
N TRP A 101 -10.63 -9.83 -1.10
CA TRP A 101 -11.46 -9.53 -2.27
C TRP A 101 -12.37 -10.69 -2.67
N MET A 102 -11.92 -11.94 -2.49
CA MET A 102 -12.75 -13.10 -2.77
C MET A 102 -13.96 -13.19 -1.84
N LEU A 103 -13.82 -12.82 -0.57
CA LEU A 103 -14.92 -12.89 0.39
C LEU A 103 -15.90 -11.73 0.23
N PHE A 104 -15.38 -10.50 0.17
CA PHE A 104 -16.22 -9.32 0.24
C PHE A 104 -16.88 -8.94 -1.08
N LYS A 105 -16.26 -9.27 -2.23
CA LYS A 105 -16.70 -8.91 -3.60
C LYS A 105 -16.94 -7.41 -3.87
N ASP A 106 -17.01 -6.59 -2.83
CA ASP A 106 -17.01 -5.15 -2.80
C ASP A 106 -15.61 -4.67 -2.40
N PRO A 107 -14.82 -4.13 -3.34
CA PRO A 107 -13.46 -3.70 -3.07
C PRO A 107 -13.40 -2.43 -2.20
N ASP A 108 -14.52 -1.71 -2.03
CA ASP A 108 -14.59 -0.48 -1.24
C ASP A 108 -14.44 -0.74 0.27
N LEU A 109 -14.61 -1.99 0.69
CA LEU A 109 -14.41 -2.43 2.07
C LEU A 109 -12.93 -2.49 2.49
N LEU A 110 -12.01 -2.49 1.52
CA LEU A 110 -10.59 -2.35 1.81
C LEU A 110 -10.25 -0.86 1.85
N MET A 111 -9.97 -0.34 3.05
CA MET A 111 -9.54 1.05 3.19
C MET A 111 -8.10 1.17 2.68
N VAL A 112 -7.91 1.82 1.53
CA VAL A 112 -6.61 1.92 0.84
C VAL A 112 -5.87 3.26 1.06
N GLY A 113 -6.16 3.97 2.15
CA GLY A 113 -5.59 5.30 2.43
C GLY A 113 -4.17 5.29 3.00
N SER A 114 -3.81 4.25 3.74
CA SER A 114 -2.54 4.12 4.45
C SER A 114 -2.23 2.64 4.73
N ASN A 115 -1.02 2.36 5.23
CA ASN A 115 -0.67 1.00 5.66
C ASN A 115 -1.60 0.57 6.81
N GLU A 116 -1.81 1.47 7.77
CA GLU A 116 -2.66 1.31 8.94
C GLU A 116 -4.12 1.03 8.56
N ASP A 117 -4.62 1.71 7.53
CA ASP A 117 -5.98 1.48 7.00
C ASP A 117 -6.14 0.06 6.46
N ILE A 118 -5.20 -0.38 5.63
CA ILE A 118 -5.22 -1.73 5.05
C ILE A 118 -5.09 -2.77 6.15
N VAL A 119 -4.14 -2.61 7.06
CA VAL A 119 -3.92 -3.56 8.17
C VAL A 119 -5.14 -3.64 9.08
N ARG A 120 -5.78 -2.51 9.40
CA ARG A 120 -7.03 -2.49 10.16
C ARG A 120 -8.13 -3.26 9.45
N SER A 121 -8.37 -3.02 8.16
CA SER A 121 -9.34 -3.79 7.37
C SER A 121 -9.04 -5.29 7.39
N LEU A 122 -7.77 -5.69 7.27
CA LEU A 122 -7.35 -7.09 7.27
C LEU A 122 -7.37 -7.75 8.65
N SER A 123 -7.31 -6.97 9.72
CA SER A 123 -7.25 -7.46 11.12
C SER A 123 -8.62 -7.47 11.81
N GLY A 124 -9.71 -7.39 11.05
CA GLY A 124 -11.09 -7.44 11.58
C GLY A 124 -11.81 -6.09 11.63
N GLY A 125 -11.17 -5.00 11.23
CA GLY A 125 -11.82 -3.68 11.08
C GLY A 125 -12.70 -3.56 9.83
N ASN A 126 -13.10 -4.67 9.23
CA ASN A 126 -14.06 -4.74 8.12
C ASN A 126 -15.48 -4.98 8.67
N PRO A 127 -16.56 -4.76 7.88
CA PRO A 127 -17.94 -4.85 8.35
C PRO A 127 -18.33 -6.19 8.97
N GLU A 128 -17.69 -7.28 8.54
CA GLU A 128 -17.98 -8.64 9.02
C GLU A 128 -17.11 -9.04 10.22
N GLY A 129 -16.20 -8.17 10.69
CA GLY A 129 -15.33 -8.46 11.84
C GLY A 129 -14.29 -9.56 11.59
N ILE A 130 -14.00 -9.89 10.33
CA ILE A 130 -13.18 -11.05 9.97
C ILE A 130 -11.69 -10.68 10.01
N ALA A 131 -10.91 -11.37 10.84
CA ALA A 131 -9.46 -11.20 10.88
C ALA A 131 -8.76 -12.19 9.93
N PHE A 132 -8.24 -11.68 8.81
CA PHE A 132 -7.36 -12.42 7.89
C PHE A 132 -5.89 -12.39 8.37
N VAL A 133 -5.55 -11.36 9.13
CA VAL A 133 -4.29 -11.22 9.85
C VAL A 133 -4.61 -11.09 11.33
N SER A 134 -3.92 -11.85 12.17
CA SER A 134 -3.99 -11.66 13.63
C SER A 134 -3.49 -10.25 14.00
N PRO A 135 -4.26 -9.45 14.76
CA PRO A 135 -3.82 -8.16 15.28
C PRO A 135 -2.52 -8.23 16.10
N GLU A 136 -2.25 -9.39 16.70
CA GLU A 136 -1.07 -9.70 17.50
C GLU A 136 0.12 -10.20 16.66
N ASN A 137 0.06 -10.07 15.33
CA ASN A 137 1.17 -10.45 14.49
C ASN A 137 2.40 -9.62 14.83
N ARG A 138 3.53 -10.30 15.07
CA ARG A 138 4.83 -9.67 15.43
C ARG A 138 5.39 -8.68 14.39
N TYR A 139 4.87 -8.68 13.16
CA TYR A 139 5.23 -7.74 12.11
C TYR A 139 4.27 -6.55 12.03
N ILE A 140 3.29 -6.44 12.93
CA ILE A 140 2.50 -5.23 13.12
C ILE A 140 3.14 -4.43 14.26
N ASP A 141 3.45 -3.17 14.02
CA ASP A 141 4.01 -2.28 15.04
C ASP A 141 2.94 -1.65 15.95
N SER A 142 3.37 -0.82 16.91
CA SER A 142 2.48 -0.14 17.85
C SER A 142 1.53 0.86 17.19
N GLU A 143 1.85 1.31 15.97
CA GLU A 143 1.00 2.21 15.19
C GLU A 143 0.01 1.45 14.30
N GLY A 144 0.06 0.11 14.30
CA GLY A 144 -0.81 -0.73 13.49
C GLY A 144 -0.34 -0.87 12.04
N ARG A 145 0.94 -0.61 11.75
CA ARG A 145 1.52 -0.79 10.41
C ARG A 145 2.13 -2.17 10.26
N LEU A 146 1.91 -2.79 9.11
CA LEU A 146 2.61 -4.01 8.71
C LEU A 146 4.02 -3.64 8.23
N LEU A 147 5.00 -4.18 8.93
CA LEU A 147 6.42 -4.04 8.67
C LEU A 147 6.92 -5.14 7.73
N ASP A 148 7.93 -4.81 6.94
CA ASP A 148 8.75 -5.80 6.27
C ASP A 148 9.71 -6.52 7.23
N ARG A 149 10.40 -7.54 6.69
CA ARG A 149 11.35 -8.34 7.46
C ARG A 149 12.53 -7.56 8.04
N TRP A 150 12.79 -6.35 7.56
CA TRP A 150 13.86 -5.47 8.05
C TRP A 150 13.36 -4.41 9.03
N GLY A 151 12.06 -4.41 9.32
CA GLY A 151 11.39 -3.52 10.28
C GLY A 151 10.89 -2.22 9.69
N MET A 152 10.82 -2.09 8.36
CA MET A 152 10.30 -0.90 7.69
C MET A 152 8.84 -1.08 7.33
N PRO A 153 7.96 -0.07 7.53
CA PRO A 153 6.57 -0.17 7.09
C PRO A 153 6.48 -0.49 5.60
N LEU A 154 5.69 -1.50 5.25
CA LEU A 154 5.37 -1.77 3.85
C LEU A 154 4.72 -0.54 3.21
N PHE A 155 5.08 -0.29 1.97
CA PHE A 155 4.42 0.72 1.17
C PHE A 155 3.32 0.07 0.33
N PHE A 156 2.11 0.56 0.50
CA PHE A 156 0.96 0.17 -0.30
C PHE A 156 0.59 1.32 -1.22
N HIS A 157 0.66 1.08 -2.52
CA HIS A 157 0.20 2.04 -3.53
C HIS A 157 -0.97 1.42 -4.30
N ALA A 158 -2.17 1.89 -4.01
CA ALA A 158 -3.36 1.47 -4.73
C ALA A 158 -3.40 2.18 -6.11
N GLU A 159 -3.11 1.42 -7.18
CA GLU A 159 -3.43 1.87 -8.54
C GLU A 159 -4.96 1.82 -8.77
N SER A 160 -5.63 0.87 -8.12
CA SER A 160 -7.08 0.78 -8.01
C SER A 160 -7.47 -0.02 -6.76
N MET A 161 -8.76 -0.06 -6.45
CA MET A 161 -9.27 -0.77 -5.27
C MET A 161 -9.09 -2.30 -5.35
N THR A 162 -8.81 -2.81 -6.55
CA THR A 162 -8.50 -4.22 -6.80
C THR A 162 -7.07 -4.43 -7.32
N ARG A 163 -6.22 -3.40 -7.31
CA ARG A 163 -4.84 -3.48 -7.78
C ARG A 163 -3.93 -2.61 -6.92
N ILE A 164 -3.14 -3.27 -6.08
CA ILE A 164 -2.29 -2.63 -5.09
C ILE A 164 -0.85 -3.10 -5.31
N GLU A 165 0.05 -2.15 -5.52
CA GLU A 165 1.49 -2.40 -5.39
C GLU A 165 1.82 -2.54 -3.91
N VAL A 166 2.48 -3.65 -3.56
CA VAL A 166 3.06 -3.87 -2.24
C VAL A 166 4.56 -3.84 -2.37
N ARG A 167 5.22 -2.97 -1.60
CA ARG A 167 6.66 -2.74 -1.66
C ARG A 167 7.29 -2.83 -0.28
N SER A 168 8.38 -3.61 -0.19
CA SER A 168 9.31 -3.63 0.94
C SER A 168 10.52 -2.77 0.62
N SER A 169 11.04 -2.06 1.64
CA SER A 169 12.17 -1.12 1.50
C SER A 169 13.54 -1.79 1.51
N GLY A 170 13.58 -3.12 1.41
CA GLY A 170 14.82 -3.87 1.36
C GLY A 170 15.71 -3.78 2.61
N PRO A 171 16.90 -4.40 2.57
CA PRO A 171 17.92 -4.28 3.61
C PRO A 171 18.41 -2.86 3.88
N ASP A 172 18.41 -1.98 2.87
CA ASP A 172 18.95 -0.62 3.01
C ASP A 172 17.99 0.34 3.73
N ARG A 173 16.72 -0.08 3.87
CA ARG A 173 15.64 0.60 4.58
C ARG A 173 15.23 1.93 3.95
N LYS A 174 15.51 2.12 2.66
CA LYS A 174 15.14 3.29 1.89
C LYS A 174 14.20 2.86 0.79
N ARG A 175 13.11 3.62 0.62
CA ARG A 175 12.17 3.37 -0.47
C ARG A 175 12.73 3.86 -1.80
N PHE A 176 12.32 3.21 -2.88
CA PHE A 176 12.61 3.55 -4.27
C PHE A 176 14.09 3.41 -4.63
N THR A 177 14.71 2.37 -4.08
CA THR A 177 16.07 1.92 -4.38
C THR A 177 16.05 0.60 -5.14
N ASN A 178 17.22 0.11 -5.54
CA ASN A 178 17.33 -1.12 -6.34
C ASN A 178 17.15 -2.41 -5.51
N ASP A 179 17.20 -2.33 -4.18
CA ASP A 179 16.99 -3.47 -3.28
C ASP A 179 15.54 -3.63 -2.82
N ASP A 180 14.67 -2.68 -3.16
CA ASP A 180 13.23 -2.80 -2.97
C ASP A 180 12.71 -4.09 -3.61
N VAL A 181 11.80 -4.76 -2.89
CA VAL A 181 11.05 -5.89 -3.42
C VAL A 181 9.61 -5.46 -3.62
N VAL A 182 9.07 -5.76 -4.80
CA VAL A 182 7.76 -5.28 -5.24
C VAL A 182 6.91 -6.46 -5.73
N VAL A 183 5.66 -6.51 -5.30
CA VAL A 183 4.64 -7.45 -5.80
C VAL A 183 3.37 -6.68 -6.13
N MET A 184 2.79 -6.98 -7.30
CA MET A 184 1.49 -6.45 -7.70
C MET A 184 0.37 -7.38 -7.24
N ALA A 185 -0.33 -7.01 -6.18
CA ALA A 185 -1.54 -7.68 -5.74
C ALA A 185 -2.73 -7.23 -6.59
N ARG A 186 -3.51 -8.19 -7.11
CA ARG A 186 -4.60 -7.92 -8.06
C ARG A 186 -5.75 -8.88 -7.90
N SER A 187 -6.99 -8.40 -7.70
CA SER A 187 -8.14 -9.30 -7.57
C SER A 187 -8.26 -10.25 -8.76
N SER A 188 -8.37 -11.55 -8.46
CA SER A 188 -8.64 -12.59 -9.47
C SER A 188 -10.12 -12.65 -9.88
N ALA A 189 -11.00 -11.98 -9.14
CA ALA A 189 -12.41 -11.88 -9.52
C ALA A 189 -12.51 -10.97 -10.75
N ARG A 190 -12.96 -11.52 -11.89
CA ARG A 190 -13.40 -10.71 -13.04
C ARG A 190 -14.41 -9.69 -12.51
N LEU A 191 -14.03 -8.41 -12.54
CA LEU A 191 -14.98 -7.31 -12.40
C LEU A 191 -16.05 -7.55 -13.47
N ARG A 192 -17.28 -7.80 -13.05
CA ARG A 192 -18.39 -7.86 -14.00
C ARG A 192 -18.62 -6.42 -14.44
N ASN A 193 -18.38 -6.16 -15.72
CA ASN A 193 -18.80 -4.92 -16.39
C ASN A 193 -20.32 -4.75 -16.32
#